data_AF-A0A8T0IDH2-F1
#
_entry.id   AF-A0A8T0IDH2-F1
#
_cell.length_a   1.000
_cell.length_b   1.000
_cell.length_c   1.000
_cell.angle_alpha   90.00
_cell.angle_beta   90.00
_cell.angle_gamma   90.00
#
_symmetry.space_group_name_H-M   'P 1'
#
loop_
_entity.id
_entity.type
_entity.pdbx_description
1 polymer ?
#
loop_
_entity_poly.entity_id
_entity_poly.type
_entity_poly.pdbx_seq_one_letter_code
_entity_poly.pdbx_strand_id
1 'polypeptide(L)'
;MLGVYLQRALLVLFLTCLSLSFVFVYMEDILVFAGQDAEIANMAGEYALYLLPSLFGYALLQPVVKFLQTQSVVIPMLICSATTLASHVGILYMFIYTLGWGFRGAAMATSVSVWINPILLILYVKVSRVCEETRKSFTGDAFVDVYEFLKLAVPSCVMICLEYWCFEILVMASGLLPNPQLERSALSVCLSTITLNYMIPFGLSAAASTRVTNELGVGNARAAKYAVYVVLSMSAFQATIVGTVLVALRFHWGWLYSNEAEVVHYVGTTMPFLACIALFDGI
;
A
#
# COMPACT_ATOMS: atom_id res chain seq x y z
N MET A 1 -7.01 -24.63 -8.47
CA MET A 1 -7.29 -23.37 -9.20
C MET A 1 -6.44 -22.21 -8.64
N LEU A 2 -6.50 -21.94 -7.33
CA LEU A 2 -5.77 -20.83 -6.68
C LEU A 2 -4.26 -20.80 -6.94
N GLY A 3 -3.57 -21.95 -6.86
CA GLY A 3 -2.13 -22.01 -7.15
C GLY A 3 -1.75 -21.59 -8.58
N VAL A 4 -2.63 -21.83 -9.57
CA VAL A 4 -2.39 -21.40 -10.95
C VAL A 4 -2.58 -19.89 -11.08
N TYR A 5 -3.61 -19.32 -10.44
CA TYR A 5 -3.80 -17.86 -10.39
C TYR A 5 -2.65 -17.15 -9.69
N LEU A 6 -2.11 -17.73 -8.62
CA LEU A 6 -0.89 -17.24 -7.96
C LEU A 6 0.29 -17.19 -8.94
N GLN A 7 0.57 -18.29 -9.64
CA GLN A 7 1.68 -18.37 -10.61
C GLN A 7 1.48 -17.40 -11.78
N ARG A 8 0.26 -17.27 -12.30
CA ARG A 8 -0.10 -16.33 -13.36
C ARG A 8 0.08 -14.88 -12.92
N ALA A 9 -0.39 -14.54 -11.72
CA ALA A 9 -0.21 -13.21 -11.15
C ALA A 9 1.27 -12.88 -10.96
N LEU A 10 2.08 -13.82 -10.46
CA LEU A 10 3.53 -13.65 -10.37
C LEU A 10 4.12 -13.36 -11.75
N LEU A 11 3.81 -14.16 -12.76
CA LEU A 11 4.32 -13.94 -14.12
C LEU A 11 3.99 -12.54 -14.63
N VAL A 12 2.72 -12.13 -14.54
CA VAL A 12 2.28 -10.81 -15.01
C VAL A 12 2.96 -9.70 -14.23
N LEU A 13 3.00 -9.77 -12.88
CA LEU A 13 3.59 -8.72 -12.06
C LEU A 13 5.11 -8.60 -12.26
N PHE A 14 5.83 -9.71 -12.41
CA PHE A 14 7.28 -9.65 -12.69
C PHE A 14 7.56 -9.03 -14.06
N LEU A 15 6.77 -9.34 -15.10
CA LEU A 15 6.88 -8.68 -16.41
C LEU A 15 6.58 -7.18 -16.31
N THR A 16 5.54 -6.79 -15.56
CA THR A 16 5.24 -5.38 -15.31
C THR A 16 6.38 -4.70 -14.53
N CYS A 17 6.99 -5.37 -13.56
CA CYS A 17 8.14 -4.82 -12.83
C CYS A 17 9.34 -4.57 -13.72
N LEU A 18 9.57 -5.40 -14.75
CA LEU A 18 10.61 -5.12 -15.74
C LEU A 18 10.33 -3.82 -16.49
N SER A 19 9.08 -3.57 -16.89
CA SER A 19 8.71 -2.30 -17.54
C SER A 19 8.85 -1.09 -16.62
N LEU A 20 8.45 -1.24 -15.34
CA LEU A 20 8.54 -0.17 -14.35
C LEU A 20 9.99 0.09 -13.89
N SER A 21 10.86 -0.91 -13.98
CA SER A 21 12.29 -0.76 -13.67
C SER A 21 12.97 0.28 -14.56
N PHE A 22 12.52 0.43 -15.83
CA PHE A 22 13.02 1.50 -16.69
C PHE A 22 12.74 2.89 -16.11
N VAL A 23 11.55 3.10 -15.54
CA VAL A 23 11.19 4.38 -14.90
C VAL A 23 12.10 4.64 -13.70
N PHE A 24 12.39 3.63 -12.90
CA PHE A 24 13.27 3.75 -11.73
C PHE A 24 14.72 4.05 -12.13
N VAL A 25 15.21 3.42 -13.20
CA VAL A 25 16.58 3.62 -13.70
C VAL A 25 16.77 5.02 -14.28
N TYR A 26 15.78 5.53 -15.03
CA TYR A 26 15.83 6.85 -15.66
C TYR A 26 15.16 7.95 -14.82
N MET A 27 14.96 7.72 -13.51
CA MET A 27 14.21 8.64 -12.65
C MET A 27 14.85 10.03 -12.59
N GLU A 28 16.18 10.11 -12.52
CA GLU A 28 16.92 11.39 -12.56
C GLU A 28 16.63 12.14 -13.86
N ASP A 29 16.84 11.51 -15.02
CA ASP A 29 16.60 12.12 -16.33
C ASP A 29 15.15 12.55 -16.52
N ILE A 30 14.20 11.75 -16.06
CA ILE A 30 12.76 12.06 -16.11
C ILE A 30 12.45 13.32 -15.30
N LEU A 31 13.03 13.44 -14.09
CA LEU A 31 12.81 14.59 -13.22
C LEU A 31 13.48 15.86 -13.77
N VAL A 32 14.71 15.75 -14.30
CA VAL A 32 15.39 16.86 -14.98
C VAL A 32 14.58 17.31 -16.19
N PHE A 33 14.08 16.37 -17.00
CA PHE A 33 13.21 16.68 -18.15
C PHE A 33 11.90 17.36 -17.71
N ALA A 34 11.35 16.98 -16.55
CA ALA A 34 10.19 17.63 -15.95
C ALA A 34 10.50 19.00 -15.32
N GLY A 35 11.74 19.48 -15.41
CA GLY A 35 12.16 20.81 -14.93
C GLY A 35 12.52 20.87 -13.45
N GLN A 36 12.78 19.72 -12.81
CA GLN A 36 13.28 19.70 -11.43
C GLN A 36 14.75 20.14 -11.36
N ASP A 37 15.16 20.63 -10.19
CA ASP A 37 16.55 20.93 -9.89
C ASP A 37 17.43 19.67 -10.04
N ALA A 38 18.61 19.83 -10.64
CA ALA A 38 19.48 18.71 -10.98
C ALA A 38 20.00 17.96 -9.74
N GLU A 39 20.28 18.64 -8.64
CA GLU A 39 20.75 18.01 -7.41
C GLU A 39 19.61 17.21 -6.75
N ILE A 40 18.41 17.77 -6.72
CA ILE A 40 17.21 17.06 -6.22
C ILE A 40 16.89 15.84 -7.09
N ALA A 41 16.94 15.99 -8.41
CA ALA A 41 16.68 14.92 -9.35
C ALA A 41 17.70 13.77 -9.22
N ASN A 42 18.98 14.10 -9.04
CA ASN A 42 20.04 13.12 -8.81
C ASN A 42 19.79 12.32 -7.52
N MET A 43 19.52 13.02 -6.41
CA MET A 43 19.23 12.38 -5.13
C MET A 43 17.99 11.49 -5.20
N ALA A 44 16.93 11.93 -5.88
CA ALA A 44 15.73 11.13 -6.11
C ALA A 44 16.01 9.91 -7.00
N GLY A 45 16.85 10.06 -8.04
CA GLY A 45 17.28 8.99 -8.93
C GLY A 45 18.08 7.91 -8.18
N GLU A 46 19.05 8.31 -7.37
CA GLU A 46 19.78 7.38 -6.51
C GLU A 46 18.83 6.65 -5.55
N TYR A 47 17.94 7.37 -4.87
CA TYR A 47 16.96 6.75 -3.96
C TYR A 47 16.08 5.73 -4.69
N ALA A 48 15.61 6.05 -5.90
CA ALA A 48 14.82 5.14 -6.74
C ALA A 48 15.61 3.87 -7.09
N LEU A 49 16.89 4.00 -7.49
CA LEU A 49 17.74 2.84 -7.78
C LEU A 49 17.89 1.90 -6.57
N TYR A 50 18.10 2.44 -5.37
CA TYR A 50 18.17 1.62 -4.14
C TYR A 50 16.82 1.02 -3.73
N LEU A 51 15.70 1.62 -4.14
CA LEU A 51 14.36 1.08 -3.97
C LEU A 51 13.96 0.04 -5.01
N LEU A 52 14.65 -0.03 -6.16
CA LEU A 52 14.29 -0.93 -7.27
C LEU A 52 14.12 -2.40 -6.85
N PRO A 53 14.95 -3.00 -5.96
CA PRO A 53 14.72 -4.37 -5.51
C PRO A 53 13.40 -4.56 -4.74
N SER A 54 12.89 -3.52 -4.05
CA SER A 54 11.61 -3.58 -3.34
C SER A 54 10.45 -3.83 -4.29
N LEU A 55 10.51 -3.32 -5.53
CA LEU A 55 9.48 -3.49 -6.56
C LEU A 55 9.21 -4.97 -6.84
N PHE A 56 10.28 -5.74 -7.03
CA PHE A 56 10.21 -7.19 -7.24
C PHE A 56 9.79 -7.94 -5.98
N GLY A 57 10.20 -7.46 -4.81
CA GLY A 57 9.75 -8.01 -3.53
C GLY A 57 8.23 -7.87 -3.35
N TYR A 58 7.66 -6.72 -3.71
CA TYR A 58 6.21 -6.50 -3.73
C TYR A 58 5.49 -7.36 -4.79
N ALA A 59 6.09 -7.51 -5.98
CA ALA A 59 5.56 -8.38 -7.03
C ALA A 59 5.42 -9.84 -6.57
N LEU A 60 6.31 -10.29 -5.68
CA LEU A 60 6.23 -11.59 -5.03
C LEU A 60 5.22 -11.60 -3.86
N LEU A 61 5.23 -10.56 -3.03
CA LEU A 61 4.42 -10.47 -1.82
C LEU A 61 2.92 -10.41 -2.12
N GLN A 62 2.49 -9.54 -3.04
CA GLN A 62 1.07 -9.26 -3.24
C GLN A 62 0.28 -10.51 -3.68
N PRO A 63 0.74 -11.32 -4.66
CA PRO A 63 0.06 -12.56 -5.02
C PRO A 63 0.00 -13.58 -3.88
N VAL A 64 1.07 -13.73 -3.09
CA VAL A 64 1.12 -14.68 -1.98
C VAL A 64 0.15 -14.26 -0.86
N VAL A 65 0.08 -12.96 -0.56
CA VAL A 65 -0.91 -12.38 0.35
C VAL A 65 -2.32 -12.69 -0.13
N LYS A 66 -2.63 -12.45 -1.41
CA LYS A 66 -3.96 -12.76 -1.97
C LYS A 66 -4.27 -14.26 -1.97
N PHE A 67 -3.29 -15.11 -2.22
CA PHE A 67 -3.44 -16.57 -2.14
C PHE A 67 -3.84 -17.02 -0.73
N LEU A 68 -3.20 -16.50 0.32
CA LEU A 68 -3.56 -16.83 1.71
C LEU A 68 -4.88 -16.17 2.13
N GLN A 69 -5.09 -14.92 1.73
CA GLN A 69 -6.26 -14.12 2.09
C GLN A 69 -7.55 -14.73 1.53
N THR A 70 -7.56 -15.18 0.28
CA THR A 70 -8.74 -15.85 -0.33
C THR A 70 -9.16 -17.12 0.41
N GLN A 71 -8.22 -17.78 1.08
CA GLN A 71 -8.46 -18.95 1.94
C GLN A 71 -8.79 -18.58 3.40
N SER A 72 -8.94 -17.29 3.71
CA SER A 72 -9.12 -16.75 5.06
C SER A 72 -7.97 -17.08 6.03
N VAL A 73 -6.76 -17.33 5.52
CA VAL A 73 -5.56 -17.65 6.31
C VAL A 73 -4.83 -16.35 6.68
N VAL A 74 -5.37 -15.60 7.64
CA VAL A 74 -4.91 -14.24 7.97
C VAL A 74 -3.88 -14.19 9.12
N ILE A 75 -3.88 -15.15 10.04
CA ILE A 75 -2.97 -15.13 11.21
C ILE A 75 -1.49 -15.24 10.79
N PRO A 76 -1.09 -16.16 9.88
CA PRO A 76 0.29 -16.20 9.41
C PRO A 76 0.71 -14.92 8.68
N MET A 77 -0.22 -14.28 7.95
CA MET A 77 0.03 -12.99 7.29
C MET A 77 0.36 -11.90 8.31
N LEU A 78 -0.41 -11.85 9.42
CA LEU A 78 -0.16 -10.92 10.51
C LEU A 78 1.20 -11.16 11.16
N ILE A 79 1.51 -12.41 11.51
CA ILE A 79 2.78 -12.78 12.16
C ILE A 79 3.97 -12.41 11.25
N CYS A 80 3.94 -12.79 9.97
CA CYS A 80 5.03 -12.50 9.03
C CYS A 80 5.22 -10.98 8.83
N SER A 81 4.12 -10.23 8.77
CA SER A 81 4.17 -8.77 8.64
C SER A 81 4.73 -8.10 9.90
N ALA A 82 4.34 -8.56 11.09
CA ALA A 82 4.89 -8.09 12.36
C ALA A 82 6.38 -8.42 12.51
N THR A 83 6.79 -9.63 12.14
CA THR A 83 8.21 -10.02 12.11
C THR A 83 9.01 -9.15 11.13
N THR A 84 8.46 -8.89 9.96
CA THR A 84 9.09 -8.02 8.96
C THR A 84 9.27 -6.61 9.52
N LEU A 85 8.22 -6.03 10.12
CA LEU A 85 8.29 -4.70 10.75
C LEU A 85 9.36 -4.64 11.86
N ALA A 86 9.39 -5.64 12.74
CA ALA A 86 10.39 -5.71 13.81
C ALA A 86 11.82 -5.80 13.25
N SER A 87 12.02 -6.62 12.21
CA SER A 87 13.32 -6.72 11.54
C SER A 87 13.71 -5.44 10.80
N HIS A 88 12.74 -4.71 10.24
CA HIS A 88 12.96 -3.47 9.49
C HIS A 88 13.61 -2.39 10.36
N VAL A 89 13.21 -2.26 11.63
CA VAL A 89 13.84 -1.33 12.57
C VAL A 89 15.34 -1.59 12.72
N GLY A 90 15.73 -2.86 12.88
CA GLY A 90 17.14 -3.26 12.98
C GLY A 90 17.92 -3.04 11.68
N ILE A 91 17.30 -3.32 10.53
CA ILE A 91 17.91 -3.13 9.20
C ILE A 91 18.11 -1.64 8.91
N LEU A 92 17.12 -0.80 9.23
CA LEU A 92 17.24 0.66 9.14
C LEU A 92 18.42 1.15 9.97
N TYR A 93 18.50 0.70 11.24
CA TYR A 93 19.60 1.12 12.11
C TYR A 93 20.96 0.73 11.54
N MET A 94 21.08 -0.52 11.04
CA MET A 94 22.31 -1.01 10.41
C MET A 94 22.70 -0.17 9.20
N PHE A 95 21.81 0.04 8.23
CA PHE A 95 22.16 0.70 6.98
C PHE A 95 22.37 2.20 7.15
N ILE A 96 21.57 2.87 8.00
CA ILE A 96 21.69 4.31 8.20
C ILE A 96 22.88 4.64 9.10
N TYR A 97 22.97 4.02 10.28
CA TYR A 97 23.93 4.42 11.31
C TYR A 97 25.21 3.59 11.29
N THR A 98 25.12 2.26 11.20
CA THR A 98 26.32 1.40 11.25
C THR A 98 27.13 1.47 9.96
N LEU A 99 26.46 1.43 8.81
CA LEU A 99 27.12 1.51 7.49
C LEU A 99 27.25 2.96 6.99
N GLY A 100 26.52 3.91 7.58
CA GLY A 100 26.60 5.33 7.21
C GLY A 100 26.01 5.66 5.84
N TRP A 101 25.05 4.87 5.33
CA TRP A 101 24.50 5.07 3.97
C TRP A 101 23.42 6.15 3.89
N GLY A 102 23.06 6.81 4.99
CA GLY A 102 22.10 7.92 5.02
C GLY A 102 20.76 7.55 4.35
N PHE A 103 20.26 8.42 3.47
CA PHE A 103 19.00 8.20 2.75
C PHE A 103 19.03 6.98 1.81
N ARG A 104 20.17 6.68 1.17
CA ARG A 104 20.35 5.44 0.38
C ARG A 104 20.16 4.20 1.26
N GLY A 105 20.61 4.28 2.51
CA GLY A 105 20.40 3.26 3.53
C GLY A 105 18.93 3.01 3.84
N ALA A 106 18.10 4.06 3.90
CA ALA A 106 16.65 3.94 4.10
C ALA A 106 15.95 3.24 2.92
N ALA A 107 16.30 3.61 1.68
CA ALA A 107 15.81 2.93 0.48
C ALA A 107 16.21 1.45 0.46
N MET A 108 17.50 1.16 0.71
CA MET A 108 17.98 -0.22 0.71
C MET A 108 17.37 -1.04 1.85
N ALA A 109 17.15 -0.44 3.01
CA ALA A 109 16.52 -1.12 4.14
C ALA A 109 15.09 -1.54 3.78
N THR A 110 14.36 -0.66 3.11
CA THR A 110 13.03 -0.96 2.57
C THR A 110 13.10 -2.11 1.57
N SER A 111 14.02 -2.04 0.62
CA SER A 111 14.27 -3.12 -0.35
C SER A 111 14.52 -4.46 0.31
N VAL A 112 15.43 -4.54 1.29
CA VAL A 112 15.73 -5.80 1.99
C VAL A 112 14.54 -6.29 2.81
N SER A 113 13.89 -5.41 3.58
CA SER A 113 12.78 -5.80 4.46
C SER A 113 11.57 -6.31 3.69
N VAL A 114 11.25 -5.71 2.54
CA VAL A 114 10.14 -6.18 1.70
C VAL A 114 10.33 -7.62 1.25
N TRP A 115 11.56 -8.11 1.05
CA TRP A 115 11.81 -9.52 0.69
C TRP A 115 11.63 -10.50 1.84
N ILE A 116 11.77 -10.07 3.10
CA ILE A 116 11.61 -10.94 4.27
C ILE A 116 10.19 -11.50 4.33
N ASN A 117 9.19 -10.63 4.15
CA ASN A 117 7.77 -10.99 4.26
C ASN A 117 7.34 -12.11 3.27
N PRO A 118 7.51 -11.96 1.94
CA PRO A 118 7.13 -13.02 1.01
C PRO A 118 7.93 -14.30 1.22
N ILE A 119 9.21 -14.24 1.63
CA ILE A 119 10.00 -15.43 1.92
C ILE A 119 9.38 -16.21 3.09
N LEU A 120 9.03 -15.53 4.18
CA LEU A 120 8.35 -16.15 5.34
C LEU A 120 7.00 -16.75 4.95
N LEU A 121 6.20 -16.02 4.16
CA LEU A 121 4.90 -16.51 3.70
C LEU A 121 5.02 -17.71 2.75
N ILE A 122 5.98 -17.71 1.83
CA ILE A 122 6.23 -18.85 0.93
C ILE A 122 6.68 -20.07 1.74
N LEU A 123 7.53 -19.88 2.75
CA LEU A 123 7.92 -20.96 3.65
C LEU A 123 6.69 -21.52 4.37
N TYR A 124 5.81 -20.66 4.88
CA TYR A 124 4.54 -21.08 5.47
C TYR A 124 3.69 -21.88 4.48
N VAL A 125 3.49 -21.41 3.24
CA VAL A 125 2.73 -22.14 2.21
C VAL A 125 3.35 -23.51 1.89
N LYS A 126 4.68 -23.61 1.90
CA LYS A 126 5.41 -24.88 1.64
C LYS A 126 5.31 -25.89 2.78
N VAL A 127 5.11 -25.46 4.02
CA VAL A 127 5.09 -26.36 5.19
C VAL A 127 3.66 -26.62 5.71
N SER A 128 2.76 -25.66 5.55
CA SER A 128 1.40 -25.73 6.09
C SER A 128 0.53 -26.76 5.37
N ARG A 129 -0.13 -27.62 6.15
CA ARG A 129 -1.17 -28.55 5.65
C ARG A 129 -2.41 -27.83 5.15
N VAL A 130 -2.70 -26.64 5.67
CA VAL A 130 -3.87 -25.84 5.26
C VAL A 130 -3.79 -25.47 3.77
N CYS A 131 -2.58 -25.28 3.25
CA CYS A 131 -2.36 -24.93 1.86
C CYS A 131 -2.07 -26.15 0.97
N GLU A 132 -2.18 -27.38 1.48
CA GLU A 132 -1.72 -28.58 0.77
C GLU A 132 -2.51 -28.86 -0.51
N GLU A 133 -3.83 -28.67 -0.48
CA GLU A 133 -4.70 -28.88 -1.65
C GLU A 133 -4.66 -27.71 -2.64
N THR A 134 -4.34 -26.51 -2.15
CA THR A 134 -4.39 -25.26 -2.94
C THR A 134 -3.04 -24.90 -3.54
N ARG A 135 -1.94 -25.34 -2.92
CA ARG A 135 -0.59 -25.24 -3.46
C ARG A 135 -0.46 -26.22 -4.63
N LYS A 136 -0.29 -25.69 -5.83
CA LYS A 136 0.10 -26.48 -6.99
C LYS A 136 1.57 -26.23 -7.28
N SER A 137 2.28 -27.29 -7.70
CA SER A 137 3.58 -27.16 -8.34
C SER A 137 3.48 -26.27 -9.57
N PHE A 138 4.61 -25.71 -10.01
CA PHE A 138 4.65 -24.89 -11.21
C PHE A 138 4.22 -25.70 -12.43
N THR A 139 3.17 -25.26 -13.14
CA THR A 139 2.68 -25.90 -14.37
C THR A 139 2.57 -24.88 -15.50
N GLY A 140 2.55 -25.36 -16.75
CA GLY A 140 2.32 -24.51 -17.94
C GLY A 140 0.96 -23.80 -17.94
N ASP A 141 0.03 -24.21 -17.08
CA ASP A 141 -1.30 -23.61 -16.92
C ASP A 141 -1.24 -22.13 -16.50
N ALA A 142 -0.13 -21.68 -15.94
CA ALA A 142 0.09 -20.28 -15.59
C ALA A 142 0.04 -19.35 -16.83
N PHE A 143 0.40 -19.86 -18.00
CA PHE A 143 0.40 -19.12 -19.27
C PHE A 143 -0.96 -19.15 -19.99
N VAL A 144 -1.87 -20.02 -19.56
CA VAL A 144 -3.23 -20.11 -20.11
C VAL A 144 -4.08 -19.00 -19.49
N ASP A 145 -5.04 -18.45 -20.24
CA ASP A 145 -6.00 -17.41 -19.79
C ASP A 145 -5.38 -16.13 -19.18
N VAL A 146 -4.16 -15.77 -19.59
CA VAL A 146 -3.50 -14.52 -19.17
C VAL A 146 -4.34 -13.30 -19.56
N TYR A 147 -4.99 -13.33 -20.73
CA TYR A 147 -5.86 -12.24 -21.19
C TYR A 147 -7.06 -12.02 -20.25
N GLU A 148 -7.75 -13.09 -19.83
CA GLU A 148 -8.88 -12.97 -18.89
C GLU A 148 -8.44 -12.47 -17.51
N PHE A 149 -7.24 -12.86 -17.06
CA PHE A 149 -6.64 -12.29 -15.87
C PHE A 149 -6.38 -10.78 -16.02
N LEU A 150 -5.80 -10.35 -17.14
CA LEU A 150 -5.52 -8.94 -17.43
C LEU A 150 -6.80 -8.10 -17.55
N LYS A 151 -7.86 -8.67 -18.13
CA LYS A 151 -9.17 -8.02 -18.26
C LYS A 151 -9.78 -7.61 -16.92
N LEU A 152 -9.47 -8.33 -15.84
CA LEU A 152 -9.85 -7.98 -14.48
C LEU A 152 -8.78 -7.13 -13.77
N ALA A 153 -7.51 -7.47 -13.94
CA ALA A 153 -6.42 -6.81 -13.24
C ALA A 153 -6.18 -5.36 -13.70
N VAL A 154 -6.30 -5.07 -15.00
CA VAL A 154 -6.04 -3.73 -15.55
C VAL A 154 -7.04 -2.70 -15.04
N PRO A 155 -8.37 -2.91 -15.07
CA PRO A 155 -9.32 -1.97 -14.48
C PRO A 155 -9.08 -1.74 -12.98
N SER A 156 -8.78 -2.80 -12.21
CA SER A 156 -8.46 -2.66 -10.78
C SER A 156 -7.17 -1.87 -10.54
N CYS A 157 -6.16 -2.06 -11.39
CA CYS A 157 -4.92 -1.29 -11.35
C CYS A 157 -5.18 0.19 -11.64
N VAL A 158 -5.90 0.50 -12.73
CA VAL A 158 -6.24 1.87 -13.13
C VAL A 158 -7.03 2.59 -12.04
N MET A 159 -8.00 1.92 -11.41
CA MET A 159 -8.78 2.50 -10.31
C MET A 159 -7.89 2.98 -9.16
N ILE A 160 -6.96 2.13 -8.72
CA ILE A 160 -6.02 2.46 -7.64
C ILE A 160 -5.02 3.53 -8.12
N CYS A 161 -4.42 3.38 -9.30
CA CYS A 161 -3.46 4.35 -9.82
C CYS A 161 -4.07 5.75 -9.96
N LEU A 162 -5.31 5.87 -10.43
CA LEU A 162 -5.99 7.16 -10.54
C LEU A 162 -6.19 7.82 -9.17
N GLU A 163 -6.54 7.05 -8.14
CA GLU A 163 -6.66 7.56 -6.77
C GLU A 163 -5.33 8.13 -6.27
N TYR A 164 -4.23 7.37 -6.37
CA TYR A 164 -2.91 7.83 -5.96
C TYR A 164 -2.39 9.01 -6.79
N TRP A 165 -2.57 8.99 -8.12
CA TRP A 165 -2.17 10.09 -8.98
C TRP A 165 -2.97 11.37 -8.70
N CYS A 166 -4.25 11.27 -8.36
CA CYS A 166 -5.03 12.43 -7.91
C CYS A 166 -4.42 13.06 -6.65
N PHE A 167 -3.96 12.26 -5.68
CA PHE A 167 -3.25 12.79 -4.51
C PHE A 167 -1.94 13.49 -4.89
N GLU A 168 -1.12 12.90 -5.76
CA GLU A 168 0.12 13.53 -6.23
C GLU A 168 -0.14 14.85 -6.99
N ILE A 169 -1.19 14.88 -7.82
CA ILE A 169 -1.61 16.10 -8.51
C ILE A 169 -2.05 17.17 -7.52
N LEU A 170 -2.79 16.81 -6.45
CA LEU A 170 -3.17 17.75 -5.39
C LEU A 170 -1.95 18.32 -4.66
N VAL A 171 -0.95 17.48 -4.36
CA VAL A 171 0.32 17.92 -3.76
C VAL A 171 1.03 18.90 -4.69
N MET A 172 1.16 18.58 -5.97
CA MET A 172 1.77 19.48 -6.95
C MET A 172 0.99 20.81 -7.08
N ALA A 173 -0.34 20.74 -7.14
CA ALA A 173 -1.22 21.91 -7.26
C ALA A 173 -1.15 22.82 -6.03
N SER A 174 -0.98 22.28 -4.83
CA SER A 174 -0.79 23.07 -3.60
C SER A 174 0.44 23.97 -3.67
N GLY A 175 1.44 23.59 -4.48
CA GLY A 175 2.61 24.39 -4.74
C GLY A 175 2.39 25.65 -5.57
N LEU A 176 1.20 25.82 -6.17
CA LEU A 176 0.82 26.99 -6.95
C LEU A 176 -0.01 28.00 -6.14
N LEU A 177 -0.34 27.68 -4.88
CA LEU A 177 -1.12 28.55 -3.99
C LEU A 177 -0.28 29.72 -3.44
N PRO A 178 -0.91 30.79 -2.93
CA PRO A 178 -0.22 32.02 -2.51
C PRO A 178 0.86 31.82 -1.43
N ASN A 179 0.71 30.82 -0.55
CA ASN A 179 1.74 30.43 0.43
C ASN A 179 2.15 28.96 0.24
N PRO A 180 2.99 28.64 -0.77
CA PRO A 180 3.29 27.26 -1.14
C PRO A 180 3.90 26.43 -0.02
N GLN A 181 4.70 27.05 0.87
CA GLN A 181 5.36 26.33 1.96
C GLN A 181 4.37 25.90 3.04
N LEU A 182 3.49 26.82 3.47
CA LEU A 182 2.43 26.52 4.44
C LEU A 182 1.44 25.49 3.88
N GLU A 183 0.97 25.71 2.65
CA GLU A 183 -0.04 24.87 2.00
C GLU A 183 0.46 23.45 1.79
N ARG A 184 1.70 23.27 1.29
CA ARG A 184 2.31 21.95 1.14
C ARG A 184 2.50 21.25 2.48
N SER A 185 2.96 21.98 3.50
CA SER A 185 3.20 21.40 4.82
C SER A 185 1.90 20.92 5.46
N ALA A 186 0.86 21.76 5.45
CA ALA A 186 -0.45 21.38 5.97
C ALA A 186 -1.08 20.24 5.17
N LEU A 187 -1.00 20.28 3.83
CA LEU A 187 -1.50 19.20 2.97
C LEU A 187 -0.77 17.88 3.22
N SER A 188 0.55 17.91 3.43
CA SER A 188 1.34 16.71 3.78
C SER A 188 0.88 16.08 5.10
N VAL A 189 0.61 16.89 6.12
CA VAL A 189 0.02 16.41 7.39
C VAL A 189 -1.36 15.81 7.15
N CYS A 190 -2.19 16.47 6.34
CA CYS A 190 -3.52 15.98 6.00
C CYS A 190 -3.48 14.64 5.28
N LEU A 191 -2.64 14.50 4.25
CA LEU A 191 -2.47 13.26 3.48
C LEU A 191 -1.89 12.12 4.32
N SER A 192 -0.94 12.43 5.20
CA SER A 192 -0.40 11.44 6.17
C SER A 192 -1.50 10.94 7.09
N THR A 193 -2.37 11.83 7.55
CA THR A 193 -3.52 11.50 8.41
C THR A 193 -4.57 10.67 7.67
N ILE A 194 -4.89 11.03 6.43
CA ILE A 194 -5.81 10.28 5.55
C ILE A 194 -5.26 8.86 5.32
N THR A 195 -3.98 8.74 4.94
CA THR A 195 -3.33 7.46 4.69
C THR A 195 -3.34 6.57 5.94
N LEU A 196 -3.07 7.13 7.11
CA LEU A 196 -3.12 6.40 8.39
C LEU A 196 -4.53 5.89 8.70
N ASN A 197 -5.55 6.72 8.47
CA ASN A 197 -6.94 6.31 8.66
C ASN A 197 -7.37 5.24 7.64
N TYR A 198 -6.98 5.39 6.38
CA TYR A 198 -7.35 4.50 5.27
C TYR A 198 -6.92 3.04 5.46
N MET A 199 -5.88 2.77 6.26
CA MET A 199 -5.43 1.39 6.53
C MET A 199 -6.50 0.51 7.19
N ILE A 200 -7.39 1.09 7.99
CA ILE A 200 -8.47 0.34 8.65
C ILE A 200 -9.57 -0.08 7.66
N PRO A 201 -10.20 0.84 6.90
CA PRO A 201 -11.19 0.47 5.89
C PRO A 201 -10.59 -0.35 4.76
N PHE A 202 -9.31 -0.17 4.41
CA PHE A 202 -8.62 -1.07 3.48
C PHE A 202 -8.65 -2.53 3.98
N GLY A 203 -8.38 -2.76 5.26
CA GLY A 203 -8.48 -4.08 5.89
C GLY A 203 -9.90 -4.65 5.86
N LEU A 204 -10.91 -3.82 6.17
CA LEU A 204 -12.33 -4.20 6.12
C LEU A 204 -12.79 -4.53 4.69
N SER A 205 -12.40 -3.72 3.70
CA SER A 205 -12.66 -3.95 2.28
C SER A 205 -12.06 -5.27 1.81
N ALA A 206 -10.82 -5.58 2.23
CA ALA A 206 -10.17 -6.83 1.87
C ALA A 206 -10.85 -8.06 2.51
N ALA A 207 -11.36 -7.92 3.75
CA ALA A 207 -12.19 -8.93 4.40
C ALA A 207 -13.55 -9.10 3.70
N ALA A 208 -14.21 -8.00 3.32
CA ALA A 208 -15.46 -8.01 2.56
C ALA A 208 -15.30 -8.73 1.24
N SER A 209 -14.28 -8.34 0.46
CA SER A 209 -13.95 -8.95 -0.83
C SER A 209 -13.77 -10.46 -0.68
N THR A 210 -13.01 -10.91 0.32
CA THR A 210 -12.79 -12.34 0.59
C THR A 210 -14.09 -13.07 0.94
N ARG A 211 -14.89 -12.52 1.86
CA ARG A 211 -16.14 -13.16 2.29
C ARG A 211 -17.17 -13.20 1.16
N VAL A 212 -17.40 -12.08 0.48
CA VAL A 212 -18.37 -11.98 -0.63
C VAL A 212 -17.99 -12.92 -1.76
N THR A 213 -16.71 -12.95 -2.16
CA THR A 213 -16.26 -13.84 -3.25
C THR A 213 -16.38 -15.32 -2.87
N ASN A 214 -16.04 -15.70 -1.63
CA ASN A 214 -16.17 -17.08 -1.18
C ASN A 214 -17.63 -17.53 -1.08
N GLU A 215 -18.54 -16.71 -0.54
CA GLU A 215 -19.97 -17.04 -0.45
C GLU A 215 -20.62 -17.10 -1.85
N LEU A 216 -20.26 -16.19 -2.76
CA LEU A 216 -20.73 -16.24 -4.15
C LEU A 216 -20.17 -17.47 -4.89
N GLY A 217 -18.92 -17.85 -4.61
CA GLY A 217 -18.27 -19.02 -5.22
C GLY A 217 -18.97 -20.35 -4.91
N VAL A 218 -19.63 -20.45 -3.75
CA VAL A 218 -20.47 -21.61 -3.38
C VAL A 218 -21.96 -21.41 -3.70
N GLY A 219 -22.32 -20.32 -4.38
CA GLY A 219 -23.70 -20.01 -4.81
C GLY A 219 -24.59 -19.41 -3.70
N ASN A 220 -24.03 -19.00 -2.57
CA ASN A 220 -24.78 -18.47 -1.44
C ASN A 220 -24.92 -16.93 -1.48
N ALA A 221 -25.78 -16.46 -2.39
CA ALA A 221 -26.04 -15.02 -2.54
C ALA A 221 -26.58 -14.34 -1.27
N ARG A 222 -27.27 -15.09 -0.39
CA ARG A 222 -27.81 -14.55 0.86
C ARG A 222 -26.69 -14.23 1.85
N ALA A 223 -25.77 -15.16 2.06
CA ALA A 223 -24.61 -14.94 2.93
C ALA A 223 -23.69 -13.84 2.37
N ALA A 224 -23.52 -13.78 1.04
CA ALA A 224 -22.78 -12.69 0.40
C ALA A 224 -23.38 -11.30 0.74
N LYS A 225 -24.72 -11.15 0.68
CA LYS A 225 -25.39 -9.91 1.09
C LYS A 225 -25.19 -9.59 2.58
N TYR A 226 -25.30 -10.60 3.45
CA TYR A 226 -25.04 -10.40 4.88
C TYR A 226 -23.60 -9.95 5.15
N ALA A 227 -22.60 -10.50 4.44
CA ALA A 227 -21.22 -10.07 4.57
C ALA A 227 -21.04 -8.58 4.24
N VAL A 228 -21.72 -8.09 3.19
CA VAL A 228 -21.74 -6.65 2.84
C VAL A 228 -22.35 -5.82 3.95
N TYR A 229 -23.53 -6.20 4.47
CA TYR A 229 -24.17 -5.43 5.55
C TYR A 229 -23.32 -5.35 6.83
N VAL A 230 -22.67 -6.45 7.20
CA VAL A 230 -21.77 -6.48 8.38
C VAL A 230 -20.60 -5.54 8.18
N VAL A 231 -19.92 -5.59 7.03
CA VAL A 231 -18.77 -4.72 6.77
C VAL A 231 -19.17 -3.25 6.69
N LEU A 232 -20.28 -2.91 6.03
CA LEU A 232 -20.78 -1.54 5.99
C LEU A 232 -21.07 -1.01 7.41
N SER A 233 -21.65 -1.84 8.27
CA SER A 233 -21.92 -1.47 9.67
C SER A 233 -20.64 -1.25 10.47
N MET A 234 -19.65 -2.15 10.30
CA MET A 234 -18.33 -2.02 10.94
C MET A 234 -17.58 -0.77 10.46
N SER A 235 -17.67 -0.47 9.16
CA SER A 235 -16.97 0.68 8.57
C SER A 235 -17.62 2.00 8.99
N ALA A 236 -18.96 2.08 9.02
CA ALA A 236 -19.67 3.25 9.55
C ALA A 236 -19.33 3.50 11.03
N PHE A 237 -19.26 2.43 11.84
CA PHE A 237 -18.85 2.52 13.24
C PHE A 237 -17.41 3.02 13.39
N GLN A 238 -16.48 2.44 12.63
CA GLN A 238 -15.08 2.83 12.63
C GLN A 238 -14.90 4.30 12.19
N ALA A 239 -15.56 4.71 11.12
CA ALA A 239 -15.44 6.05 10.60
C ALA A 239 -16.03 7.10 11.56
N THR A 240 -17.09 6.75 12.30
CA THR A 240 -17.63 7.60 13.38
C THR A 240 -16.60 7.77 14.51
N ILE A 241 -15.94 6.70 14.93
CA ILE A 241 -14.90 6.77 15.97
C ILE A 241 -13.74 7.65 15.50
N VAL A 242 -13.19 7.37 14.31
CA VAL A 242 -12.03 8.12 13.81
C VAL A 242 -12.39 9.59 13.57
N GLY A 243 -13.54 9.88 12.95
CA GLY A 243 -14.01 11.25 12.76
C GLY A 243 -14.15 12.01 14.07
N THR A 244 -14.67 11.36 15.12
CA THR A 244 -14.78 11.96 16.46
C THR A 244 -13.40 12.25 17.06
N VAL A 245 -12.45 11.31 16.95
CA VAL A 245 -11.07 11.49 17.45
C VAL A 245 -10.36 12.61 16.71
N LEU A 246 -10.46 12.67 15.38
CA LEU A 246 -9.84 13.72 14.56
C LEU A 246 -10.38 15.11 14.94
N VAL A 247 -11.70 15.26 15.09
CA VAL A 247 -12.30 16.54 15.50
C VAL A 247 -11.90 16.91 16.94
N ALA A 248 -11.89 15.95 17.87
CA ALA A 248 -11.52 16.19 19.26
C ALA A 248 -10.05 16.63 19.41
N LEU A 249 -9.15 16.03 18.63
CA LEU A 249 -7.71 16.30 18.68
C LEU A 249 -7.22 17.33 17.66
N ARG A 250 -8.12 18.03 16.96
CA ARG A 250 -7.79 18.85 15.78
C ARG A 250 -6.62 19.83 15.97
N PHE A 251 -6.55 20.53 17.11
CA PHE A 251 -5.49 21.51 17.39
C PHE A 251 -4.24 20.92 18.08
N HIS A 252 -4.26 19.62 18.39
CA HIS A 252 -3.14 18.91 19.01
C HIS A 252 -2.43 17.99 18.00
N TRP A 253 -3.16 17.46 17.01
CA TRP A 253 -2.65 16.51 16.04
C TRP A 253 -1.48 17.04 15.21
N GLY A 254 -1.55 18.30 14.78
CA GLY A 254 -0.50 18.92 13.96
C GLY A 254 0.87 18.98 14.65
N TRP A 255 0.92 19.02 15.98
CA TRP A 255 2.18 19.02 16.74
C TRP A 255 2.99 17.73 16.61
N LEU A 256 2.37 16.62 16.16
CA LEU A 256 3.10 15.38 15.86
C LEU A 256 3.96 15.49 14.60
N TYR A 257 3.70 16.50 13.75
CA TYR A 257 4.33 16.64 12.43
C TYR A 257 5.15 17.93 12.30
N SER A 258 4.72 19.02 12.92
CA SER A 258 5.37 20.33 12.80
C SER A 258 5.47 21.05 14.14
N ASN A 259 6.57 21.79 14.31
CA ASN A 259 6.79 22.71 15.43
C ASN A 259 6.26 24.13 15.14
N GLU A 260 5.74 24.39 13.94
CA GLU A 260 5.25 25.70 13.54
C GLU A 260 3.76 25.84 13.88
N ALA A 261 3.46 26.78 14.79
CA ALA A 261 2.09 27.00 15.25
C ALA A 261 1.11 27.38 14.13
N GLU A 262 1.58 28.03 13.07
CA GLU A 262 0.78 28.39 11.89
C GLU A 262 0.30 27.12 11.14
N VAL A 263 1.19 26.16 10.88
CA VAL A 263 0.86 24.87 10.27
C VAL A 263 -0.14 24.10 11.14
N VAL A 264 0.11 24.04 12.46
CA VAL A 264 -0.78 23.31 13.38
C VAL A 264 -2.17 23.93 13.44
N HIS A 265 -2.25 25.26 13.48
CA HIS A 265 -3.54 25.95 13.49
C HIS A 265 -4.29 25.69 12.19
N TYR A 266 -3.61 25.75 11.04
CA TYR A 266 -4.22 25.52 9.74
C TYR A 266 -4.72 24.07 9.58
N VAL A 267 -3.92 23.07 9.96
CA VAL A 267 -4.36 21.67 10.00
C VAL A 267 -5.57 21.49 10.93
N GLY A 268 -5.59 22.18 12.07
CA GLY A 268 -6.70 22.11 13.01
C GLY A 268 -8.01 22.68 12.47
N THR A 269 -7.97 23.70 11.61
CA THR A 269 -9.17 24.24 10.94
C THR A 269 -9.65 23.36 9.80
N THR A 270 -8.76 22.64 9.12
CA THR A 270 -9.11 21.68 8.05
C THR A 270 -9.58 20.32 8.57
N MET A 271 -9.24 19.96 9.81
CA MET A 271 -9.51 18.63 10.38
C MET A 271 -10.98 18.17 10.33
N PRO A 272 -12.01 19.02 10.50
CA PRO A 272 -13.41 18.61 10.31
C PRO A 272 -13.70 18.12 8.89
N PHE A 273 -13.08 18.70 7.85
CA PHE A 273 -13.21 18.22 6.48
C PHE A 273 -12.55 16.85 6.32
N LEU A 274 -11.39 16.63 6.93
CA LEU A 274 -10.74 15.32 6.95
C LEU A 274 -11.59 14.27 7.66
N ALA A 275 -12.26 14.64 8.75
CA ALA A 275 -13.20 13.76 9.44
C ALA A 275 -14.40 13.40 8.54
N CYS A 276 -14.87 14.31 7.68
CA CYS A 276 -15.88 13.99 6.68
C CYS A 276 -15.33 13.04 5.60
N ILE A 277 -14.13 13.29 5.08
CA ILE A 277 -13.48 12.40 4.09
C ILE A 277 -13.32 10.98 4.67
N ALA A 278 -12.89 10.87 5.93
CA ALA A 278 -12.78 9.61 6.66
C ALA A 278 -14.09 8.80 6.70
N LEU A 279 -15.27 9.47 6.66
CA LEU A 279 -16.57 8.80 6.56
C LEU A 279 -16.83 8.21 5.17
N PHE A 280 -16.37 8.89 4.11
CA PHE A 280 -16.56 8.43 2.73
C PHE A 280 -15.55 7.37 2.32
N ASP A 281 -14.30 7.46 2.79
CA ASP A 281 -13.26 6.47 2.49
C ASP A 281 -13.58 5.08 3.09
N GLY A 282 -14.42 5.04 4.13
CA GLY A 282 -14.78 3.81 4.83
C GLY A 282 -15.95 3.04 4.24
N ILE A 283 -16.84 3.67 3.48
CA ILE A 283 -18.14 3.11 3.07
C ILE A 283 -18.12 2.73 1.59
#